data_AF-A0A3P3G8W4-F1
#
_entry.id   AF-A0A3P3G8W4-F1
#
_cell.length_a   1.000
_cell.length_b   1.000
_cell.length_c   1.000
_cell.angle_alpha   90.00
_cell.angle_beta   90.00
_cell.angle_gamma   90.00
#
_symmetry.space_group_name_H-M   'P 1'
#
loop_
_entity.id
_entity.type
_entity.pdbx_description
1 polymer ?
#
loop_
_entity_poly.entity_id
_entity_poly.type
_entity_poly.pdbx_seq_one_letter_code
_entity_poly.pdbx_strand_id
1 'polypeptide(L)'
;MLTPHEALIYLMVITSASDRDMTDVELARIGDVVRSWPVFIDFNQDRLVEVAQACQKALHDKDGLEGVLARAAEALSERLRDTAYAAAFEVAAVDLEMRMEEVRVLQLIRLKLDLDTLTVAAIARAAKARLRTLT
;
A
#
# COMPACT_ATOMS: atom_id res chain seq x y z
N MET A 1 -6.14 -12.56 12.72
CA MET A 1 -4.90 -11.81 12.45
C MET A 1 -4.71 -11.76 10.94
N LEU A 2 -4.13 -10.67 10.41
CA LEU A 2 -3.83 -10.58 8.98
C LEU A 2 -2.64 -11.48 8.64
N THR A 3 -2.64 -12.05 7.44
CA THR A 3 -1.43 -12.60 6.83
C THR A 3 -0.51 -11.46 6.33
N PRO A 4 0.79 -11.72 6.09
CA PRO A 4 1.67 -10.71 5.51
C PRO A 4 1.18 -10.19 4.15
N HIS A 5 0.61 -11.06 3.29
CA HIS A 5 0.03 -10.65 2.01
C HIS A 5 -1.16 -9.71 2.19
N GLU A 6 -2.08 -10.05 3.10
CA GLU A 6 -3.23 -9.20 3.42
C GLU A 6 -2.78 -7.86 4.00
N ALA A 7 -1.74 -7.83 4.85
CA ALA A 7 -1.19 -6.60 5.37
C ALA A 7 -0.60 -5.69 4.28
N LEU A 8 0.17 -6.26 3.33
CA LEU A 8 0.68 -5.51 2.18
C LEU A 8 -0.46 -4.94 1.33
N ILE A 9 -1.49 -5.75 1.05
CA ILE A 9 -2.66 -5.33 0.28
C ILE A 9 -3.44 -4.24 1.02
N TYR A 10 -3.64 -4.39 2.33
CA TYR A 10 -4.31 -3.39 3.16
C TYR A 10 -3.58 -2.04 3.07
N LEU A 11 -2.24 -2.03 3.15
CA LEU A 11 -1.46 -0.81 3.05
C LEU A 11 -1.53 -0.16 1.65
N MET A 12 -1.60 -0.95 0.58
CA MET A 12 -1.91 -0.41 -0.76
C MET A 12 -3.32 0.18 -0.81
N VAL A 13 -4.32 -0.55 -0.30
CA VAL A 13 -5.72 -0.14 -0.31
C VAL A 13 -5.94 1.16 0.45
N ILE A 14 -5.43 1.31 1.66
CA ILE A 14 -5.61 2.57 2.43
C ILE A 14 -4.94 3.78 1.76
N THR A 15 -3.93 3.54 0.93
CA THR A 15 -3.22 4.60 0.21
C THR A 15 -4.02 5.06 -1.00
N SER A 16 -4.78 4.18 -1.64
CA SER A 16 -5.66 4.49 -2.78
C SER A 16 -7.08 4.89 -2.37
N ALA A 17 -7.61 4.34 -1.29
CA ALA A 17 -8.99 4.54 -0.84
C ALA A 17 -9.16 5.79 0.04
N SER A 18 -8.45 6.87 -0.28
CA SER A 18 -8.62 8.15 0.41
C SER A 18 -10.00 8.78 0.13
N ASP A 19 -10.69 8.31 -0.90
CA ASP A 19 -12.12 8.56 -1.13
C ASP A 19 -12.97 7.32 -0.82
N ARG A 20 -14.26 7.55 -0.50
CA ARG A 20 -15.19 6.55 0.05
C ARG A 20 -15.42 5.31 -0.82
N ASP A 21 -15.01 5.35 -2.10
CA ASP A 21 -15.13 4.24 -3.05
C ASP A 21 -13.78 3.97 -3.75
N MET A 22 -13.34 2.72 -3.74
CA MET A 22 -12.18 2.25 -4.52
C MET A 22 -12.58 2.20 -5.99
N THR A 23 -11.82 2.85 -6.86
CA THR A 23 -12.08 2.81 -8.31
C THR A 23 -11.50 1.55 -8.95
N ASP A 24 -12.08 1.11 -10.08
CA ASP A 24 -11.54 -0.02 -10.87
C ASP A 24 -10.08 0.21 -11.29
N VAL A 25 -9.70 1.47 -11.53
CA VAL A 25 -8.34 1.86 -11.91
C VAL A 25 -7.37 1.65 -10.75
N GLU A 26 -7.73 2.05 -9.54
CA GLU A 26 -6.89 1.84 -8.35
C GLU A 26 -6.77 0.34 -8.03
N LEU A 27 -7.86 -0.41 -8.12
CA LEU A 27 -7.84 -1.86 -7.91
C LEU A 27 -6.96 -2.57 -8.95
N ALA A 28 -7.00 -2.12 -10.22
CA ALA A 28 -6.15 -2.66 -11.27
C ALA A 28 -4.65 -2.47 -10.95
N ARG A 29 -4.25 -1.31 -10.43
CA ARG A 29 -2.86 -1.02 -10.02
C ARG A 29 -2.40 -1.89 -8.87
N ILE A 30 -3.24 -2.08 -7.86
CA ILE A 30 -2.95 -3.03 -6.77
C ILE A 30 -2.76 -4.44 -7.36
N GLY A 31 -3.61 -4.82 -8.32
CA GLY A 31 -3.48 -6.06 -9.08
C GLY A 31 -2.14 -6.19 -9.81
N ASP A 32 -1.64 -5.11 -10.43
CA ASP A 32 -0.34 -5.12 -11.12
C ASP A 32 0.82 -5.37 -10.14
N VAL A 33 0.79 -4.75 -8.96
CA VAL A 33 1.79 -5.00 -7.91
C VAL A 33 1.73 -6.46 -7.44
N VAL A 34 0.53 -6.97 -7.15
CA VAL A 34 0.32 -8.36 -6.70
C VAL A 34 0.77 -9.37 -7.75
N ARG A 35 0.58 -9.08 -9.05
CA ARG A 35 1.03 -9.95 -10.14
C ARG A 35 2.53 -9.95 -10.35
N SER A 36 3.20 -8.84 -10.10
CA SER A 36 4.59 -8.64 -10.53
C SER A 36 5.62 -8.81 -9.42
N TRP A 37 5.24 -8.65 -8.14
CA TRP A 37 6.20 -8.64 -7.04
C TRP A 37 6.42 -10.04 -6.44
N PRO A 38 7.68 -10.47 -6.23
CA PRO A 38 7.99 -11.80 -5.70
C PRO A 38 7.35 -12.14 -4.35
N VAL A 39 7.07 -11.11 -3.52
CA VAL A 39 6.44 -11.31 -2.21
C VAL A 39 5.05 -11.94 -2.32
N PHE A 40 4.38 -11.82 -3.48
CA PHE A 40 3.04 -12.35 -3.73
C PHE A 40 3.01 -13.66 -4.51
N ILE A 41 4.16 -14.33 -4.75
CA ILE A 41 4.21 -15.53 -5.58
C ILE A 41 3.28 -16.66 -5.10
N ASP A 42 3.10 -16.77 -3.79
CA ASP A 42 2.23 -17.77 -3.14
C ASP A 42 0.83 -17.22 -2.78
N PHE A 43 0.52 -15.98 -3.17
CA PHE A 43 -0.77 -15.37 -2.91
C PHE A 43 -1.80 -15.80 -3.97
N ASN A 44 -2.96 -16.28 -3.53
CA ASN A 44 -4.08 -16.53 -4.44
C ASN A 44 -4.69 -15.20 -4.92
N GLN A 45 -4.43 -14.83 -6.18
CA GLN A 45 -4.86 -13.56 -6.76
C GLN A 45 -6.38 -13.41 -6.84
N ASP A 46 -7.14 -14.50 -6.91
CA ASP A 46 -8.61 -14.46 -6.91
C ASP A 46 -9.17 -13.86 -5.60
N ARG A 47 -8.37 -13.90 -4.52
CA ARG A 47 -8.72 -13.31 -3.22
C ARG A 47 -8.46 -11.80 -3.15
N LEU A 48 -7.84 -11.18 -4.16
CA LEU A 48 -7.47 -9.77 -4.09
C LEU A 48 -8.67 -8.86 -3.81
N VAL A 49 -9.77 -9.07 -4.55
CA VAL A 49 -11.00 -8.27 -4.40
C VAL A 49 -11.60 -8.45 -3.01
N GLU A 50 -11.66 -9.69 -2.53
CA GLU A 50 -12.14 -10.03 -1.18
C GLU A 50 -11.32 -9.32 -0.10
N VAL A 51 -9.98 -9.37 -0.19
CA VAL A 51 -9.07 -8.73 0.76
C VAL A 51 -9.20 -7.20 0.72
N ALA A 52 -9.34 -6.61 -0.47
CA ALA A 52 -9.53 -5.17 -0.61
C ALA A 52 -10.85 -4.70 0.03
N GLN A 53 -11.95 -5.42 -0.21
CA GLN A 53 -13.25 -5.14 0.41
C GLN A 53 -13.21 -5.32 1.93
N ALA A 54 -12.51 -6.35 2.42
CA ALA A 54 -12.31 -6.55 3.84
C ALA A 54 -11.53 -5.39 4.49
N CYS A 55 -10.56 -4.81 3.79
CA CYS A 55 -9.86 -3.61 4.24
C CYS A 55 -10.79 -2.40 4.30
N GLN A 56 -11.58 -2.16 3.25
CA GLN A 56 -12.56 -1.06 3.23
C GLN A 56 -13.54 -1.17 4.38
N LYS A 57 -14.08 -2.36 4.64
CA LYS A 57 -14.95 -2.59 5.79
C LYS A 57 -14.25 -2.27 7.11
N ALA A 58 -13.00 -2.71 7.28
CA ALA A 58 -12.22 -2.44 8.49
C ALA A 58 -11.94 -0.94 8.70
N LEU A 59 -11.84 -0.13 7.64
CA LEU A 59 -11.71 1.33 7.75
C LEU A 59 -12.97 2.00 8.31
N HIS A 60 -14.14 1.37 8.18
CA HIS A 60 -15.41 1.85 8.73
C HIS A 60 -15.73 1.30 10.13
N ASP A 61 -14.90 0.41 10.67
CA ASP A 61 -15.03 -0.07 12.04
C ASP A 61 -14.58 1.00 13.05
N LYS A 62 -14.84 0.74 14.34
CA LYS A 62 -14.62 1.69 15.44
C LYS A 62 -13.20 2.25 15.52
N ASP A 63 -12.19 1.43 15.22
CA ASP A 63 -10.77 1.80 15.30
C ASP A 63 -10.25 2.45 14.00
N GLY A 64 -11.05 2.40 12.92
CA GLY A 64 -10.80 3.03 11.63
C GLY A 64 -9.40 2.80 11.06
N LEU A 65 -8.83 3.84 10.45
CA LEU A 65 -7.50 3.83 9.83
C LEU A 65 -6.39 3.43 10.80
N GLU A 66 -6.43 3.90 12.04
CA GLU A 66 -5.39 3.62 13.03
C GLU A 66 -5.37 2.12 13.41
N GLY A 67 -6.54 1.52 13.60
CA GLY A 67 -6.66 0.08 13.85
C GLY A 67 -6.19 -0.77 12.66
N VAL A 68 -6.54 -0.35 11.43
CA VAL A 68 -6.06 -1.02 10.20
C VAL A 68 -4.53 -0.97 10.10
N LEU A 69 -3.94 0.21 10.29
CA LEU A 69 -2.48 0.40 10.30
C LEU A 69 -1.79 -0.43 11.39
N ALA A 70 -2.37 -0.52 12.59
CA ALA A 70 -1.85 -1.35 13.68
C ALA A 70 -1.83 -2.82 13.32
N ARG A 71 -2.95 -3.35 12.84
CA ARG A 71 -3.07 -4.76 12.45
C ARG A 71 -2.15 -5.13 11.29
N ALA A 72 -1.98 -4.23 10.32
CA ALA A 72 -1.07 -4.43 9.20
C ALA A 72 0.39 -4.47 9.69
N ALA A 73 0.81 -3.52 10.53
CA ALA A 73 2.16 -3.47 11.07
C ALA A 73 2.50 -4.69 11.95
N GLU A 74 1.55 -5.20 12.74
CA GLU A 74 1.71 -6.41 13.56
C GLU A 74 1.92 -7.67 12.71
N ALA A 75 1.32 -7.73 11.52
CA ALA A 75 1.43 -8.87 10.62
C ALA A 75 2.72 -8.85 9.77
N LEU A 76 3.51 -7.77 9.82
CA LEU A 76 4.72 -7.60 9.02
C LEU A 76 5.98 -7.75 9.88
N SER A 77 6.85 -8.67 9.48
CA SER A 77 8.23 -8.69 9.98
C SER A 77 8.98 -7.42 9.57
N GLU A 78 9.98 -7.01 10.35
CA GLU A 78 10.83 -5.84 10.06
C GLU A 78 11.36 -5.81 8.61
N ARG A 79 11.81 -6.98 8.09
CA ARG A 79 12.33 -7.14 6.72
C ARG A 79 11.30 -6.87 5.60
N LEU A 80 10.01 -6.80 5.90
CA LEU A 80 8.95 -6.56 4.92
C LEU A 80 8.37 -5.15 5.01
N ARG A 81 8.80 -4.33 5.96
CA ARG A 81 8.22 -3.00 6.19
C ARG A 81 8.56 -2.04 5.06
N ASP A 82 9.79 -2.06 4.58
CA ASP A 82 10.22 -1.29 3.41
C ASP A 82 9.51 -1.74 2.13
N THR A 83 9.30 -3.05 1.98
CA THR A 83 8.53 -3.66 0.89
C THR A 83 7.08 -3.19 0.91
N ALA A 84 6.46 -3.16 2.09
CA ALA A 84 5.10 -2.67 2.26
C ALA A 84 4.96 -1.19 1.92
N TYR A 85 5.92 -0.38 2.38
CA TYR A 85 5.95 1.04 2.04
C TYR A 85 6.17 1.28 0.55
N ALA A 86 7.06 0.50 -0.08
CA ALA A 86 7.29 0.57 -1.52
C ALA A 86 6.02 0.20 -2.30
N ALA A 87 5.28 -0.82 -1.87
CA ALA A 87 4.04 -1.23 -2.54
C ALA A 87 2.97 -0.13 -2.45
N ALA A 88 2.78 0.45 -1.25
CA ALA A 88 1.88 1.57 -1.05
C ALA A 88 2.29 2.80 -1.91
N PHE A 89 3.58 3.10 -1.97
CA PHE A 89 4.11 4.19 -2.80
C PHE A 89 3.90 3.95 -4.29
N GLU A 90 4.09 2.72 -4.78
CA GLU A 90 3.92 2.36 -6.19
C GLU A 90 2.47 2.60 -6.65
N VAL A 91 1.49 2.27 -5.79
CA VAL A 91 0.07 2.48 -6.12
C VAL A 91 -0.32 3.97 -6.03
N ALA A 92 0.32 4.72 -5.13
CA ALA A 92 0.09 6.17 -4.96
C ALA A 92 0.72 7.02 -6.07
N ALA A 93 1.90 6.64 -6.56
CA ALA A 93 2.69 7.44 -7.49
C ALA A 93 2.18 7.26 -8.93
N VAL A 94 1.10 7.96 -9.26
CA VAL A 94 0.47 7.93 -10.59
C VAL A 94 1.04 9.05 -11.43
N ASP A 95 1.61 8.76 -12.60
CA ASP A 95 2.08 9.78 -13.56
C ASP A 95 2.98 10.87 -12.92
N LEU A 96 3.74 10.51 -11.88
CA LEU A 96 4.58 11.40 -11.06
C LEU A 96 3.82 12.44 -10.21
N GLU A 97 2.50 12.39 -10.18
CA GLU A 97 1.65 13.21 -9.32
C GLU A 97 1.11 12.37 -8.15
N MET A 98 1.15 12.95 -6.96
CA MET A 98 0.49 12.40 -5.78
C MET A 98 -0.38 13.48 -5.18
N ARG A 99 -1.60 13.10 -4.80
CA ARG A 99 -2.52 13.99 -4.12
C ARG A 99 -2.07 14.17 -2.67
N MET A 100 -2.47 15.28 -2.04
CA MET A 100 -2.03 15.62 -0.68
C MET A 100 -2.48 14.58 0.36
N GLU A 101 -3.65 13.99 0.15
CA GLU A 101 -4.21 12.93 0.97
C GLU A 101 -3.37 11.64 0.90
N GLU A 102 -2.91 11.23 -0.28
CA GLU A 102 -2.05 10.06 -0.48
C GLU A 102 -0.69 10.28 0.20
N VAL A 103 -0.12 11.48 0.07
CA VAL A 103 1.11 11.86 0.78
C VAL A 103 0.91 11.78 2.30
N ARG A 104 -0.26 12.19 2.81
CA ARG A 104 -0.57 12.11 4.23
C ARG A 104 -0.70 10.67 4.71
N VAL A 105 -1.33 9.79 3.93
CA VAL A 105 -1.41 8.36 4.26
C VAL A 105 -0.03 7.72 4.25
N LEU A 106 0.81 8.00 3.26
CA LEU A 106 2.19 7.52 3.21
C LEU A 106 3.01 7.98 4.42
N GLN A 107 2.80 9.20 4.92
CA GLN A 107 3.43 9.66 6.16
C GLN A 107 3.01 8.82 7.38
N LEU A 108 1.72 8.46 7.48
CA LEU A 108 1.20 7.62 8.56
C LEU A 108 1.78 6.19 8.48
N ILE A 109 1.82 5.61 7.28
CA ILE A 109 2.43 4.30 7.04
C ILE A 109 3.90 4.32 7.44
N ARG A 110 4.66 5.33 6.99
CA ARG A 110 6.07 5.50 7.36
C ARG A 110 6.26 5.49 8.87
N LEU A 111 5.48 6.30 9.59
CA LEU A 111 5.57 6.41 11.05
C LEU A 111 5.23 5.08 11.70
N LYS A 112 4.16 4.42 11.24
CA LYS A 112 3.70 3.16 11.84
C LYS A 112 4.68 2.01 11.63
N LEU A 113 5.35 1.99 10.48
CA LEU A 113 6.34 0.98 10.13
C LEU A 113 7.76 1.32 10.63
N ASP A 114 7.94 2.48 11.26
CA ASP A 114 9.23 2.95 11.80
C ASP A 114 10.34 3.00 10.72
N LEU A 115 10.02 3.60 9.57
CA LEU A 115 10.96 3.70 8.45
C LEU A 115 11.75 5.02 8.48
N ASP A 116 13.06 4.90 8.36
CA ASP A 116 13.98 6.02 8.33
C ASP A 116 13.85 6.86 7.04
N THR A 117 14.39 8.08 7.09
CA THR A 117 14.28 9.03 5.98
C THR A 117 15.00 8.56 4.72
N LEU A 118 16.14 7.87 4.84
CA LEU A 118 16.94 7.46 3.68
C LEU A 118 16.23 6.33 2.93
N THR A 119 15.67 5.35 3.64
CA THR A 119 14.88 4.26 3.04
C THR A 119 13.71 4.80 2.24
N VAL A 120 12.90 5.67 2.83
CA VAL A 120 11.75 6.28 2.15
C VAL A 120 12.17 7.13 0.95
N ALA A 121 13.24 7.92 1.09
CA ALA A 121 13.77 8.72 -0.01
C ALA A 121 14.30 7.85 -1.17
N ALA A 122 14.95 6.73 -0.87
CA ALA A 122 15.45 5.79 -1.86
C ALA A 122 14.29 5.14 -2.64
N ILE A 123 13.25 4.68 -1.95
CA ILE A 123 12.03 4.12 -2.56
C ILE A 123 11.38 5.15 -3.49
N ALA A 124 11.14 6.37 -2.98
CA ALA A 124 10.52 7.43 -3.77
C ALA A 124 11.35 7.78 -5.01
N ARG A 125 12.68 7.82 -4.89
CA ARG A 125 13.58 8.08 -6.01
C ARG A 125 13.55 6.95 -7.04
N ALA A 126 13.53 5.69 -6.59
CA ALA A 126 13.49 4.52 -7.47
C ALA A 126 12.16 4.47 -8.24
N ALA A 127 11.03 4.65 -7.57
CA ALA A 127 9.70 4.69 -8.21
C ALA A 127 9.63 5.81 -9.26
N LYS A 128 10.03 7.04 -8.90
CA LYS A 128 10.09 8.17 -9.84
C LYS A 128 10.99 7.90 -11.04
N ALA A 129 12.08 7.16 -10.87
CA ALA A 129 12.96 6.81 -11.98
C ALA A 129 12.30 5.87 -13.00
N ARG A 130 11.43 4.96 -12.56
CA ARG A 130 10.69 4.02 -13.43
C ARG A 130 9.58 4.69 -14.23
N LEU A 131 9.00 5.76 -13.70
CA LEU A 131 7.89 6.49 -14.31
C LEU A 131 8.34 7.61 -15.28
N ARG A 132 9.65 7.83 -15.44
CA ARG A 132 10.14 8.86 -16.38
C ARG A 132 9.84 8.45 -17.82
N THR A 133 9.23 9.37 -18.54
CA THR A 133 9.06 9.31 -19.99
C THR A 133 10.23 10.01 -20.69
N LEU A 134 10.39 9.77 -22.00
CA LEU A 134 11.47 10.36 -22.81
C LEU A 134 11.23 11.84 -23.17
N THR A 135 10.09 12.40 -22.78
CA THR A 135 9.59 13.72 -23.18
C THR A 135 9.20 14.54 -21.96
#